data_AF-A0AAN4UUK7-F1
#
_entry.id   AF-A0AAN4UUK7-F1
#
_cell.length_a   1.000
_cell.length_b   1.000
_cell.length_c   1.000
_cell.angle_alpha   90.00
_cell.angle_beta   90.00
_cell.angle_gamma   90.00
#
_symmetry.space_group_name_H-M   'P 1'
#
loop_
_entity.id
_entity.type
_entity.pdbx_description
1 polymer ?
#
loop_
_entity_poly.entity_id
_entity_poly.type
_entity_poly.pdbx_seq_one_letter_code
_entity_poly.pdbx_strand_id
1 'polypeptide(L)'
;MAEYRVSRSGVVLEYRATLQGNAWIMDELKKGEVEISSAFTFRPDDLLVKPTQEEVENDFLFTYRFRLAVASSGYYFISGRKLDIEQDVLIAKSGVEWRRKLFVAERNISIFKRIAKLIPEAEEIIIGGKREDAIPIEVFEDLIARFPNTYEMDRYAEARVTNIIGEYIEPERDFREQYEAYLSKRKSRRSDTPLHAKELLTTEIEKFQFVRDTLKAWLKAGEKSEDQWQKALLSILPLIFPKYVAVIEKVPIDDRYTTPGKVRHREIDIALVDVNGNIDVIEIKKPEAGILLRKTPYRGNYVPTGTLSGTIMQAEKYLFHLSKGGPAAEEKITLKFRKLLPPNLRIRITNPKAMCILGRDRKDNGHQVFNEGQSGDLEVIKRKYANMIDIITYDDLLRRLDNILASLKRRKANGLDATTL
;
A
#
# COMPACT_ATOMS: atom_id res chain seq x y z
N MET A 1 -36.64 26.79 -7.79
CA MET A 1 -35.63 26.58 -8.82
C MET A 1 -34.88 27.88 -9.03
N ALA A 2 -33.54 27.82 -9.00
CA ALA A 2 -32.66 28.96 -9.21
C ALA A 2 -31.94 28.79 -10.56
N GLU A 3 -32.14 29.75 -11.45
CA GLU A 3 -31.52 29.80 -12.79
C GLU A 3 -30.62 31.03 -12.91
N TYR A 4 -29.71 31.02 -13.88
CA TYR A 4 -28.70 32.06 -14.03
C TYR A 4 -28.76 32.65 -15.43
N ARG A 5 -28.96 33.96 -15.52
CA ARG A 5 -28.83 34.71 -16.77
C ARG A 5 -27.49 35.43 -16.79
N VAL A 6 -26.62 34.99 -17.67
CA VAL A 6 -25.28 35.54 -17.86
C VAL A 6 -25.32 36.57 -18.99
N SER A 7 -24.74 37.74 -18.75
CA SER A 7 -24.70 38.84 -19.72
C SER A 7 -23.35 39.56 -19.66
N ARG A 8 -23.09 40.46 -20.62
CA ARG A 8 -21.84 41.25 -20.63
C ARG A 8 -21.67 42.10 -19.36
N SER A 9 -22.76 42.54 -18.75
CA SER A 9 -22.78 43.43 -17.59
C SER A 9 -22.75 42.69 -16.24
N GLY A 10 -23.07 41.40 -16.21
CA GLY A 10 -23.09 40.63 -14.96
C GLY A 10 -23.93 39.35 -15.04
N VAL A 11 -24.18 38.78 -13.87
CA VAL A 11 -25.01 37.57 -13.70
C VAL A 11 -26.21 37.87 -12.83
N VAL A 12 -27.38 37.46 -13.31
CA VAL A 12 -28.65 37.56 -12.58
C VAL A 12 -29.09 36.17 -12.15
N LEU A 13 -29.42 36.03 -10.86
CA LEU A 13 -30.09 34.83 -10.33
C LEU A 13 -31.59 35.03 -10.46
N GLU A 14 -32.25 34.13 -11.17
CA GLU A 14 -33.71 34.06 -11.27
C GLU A 14 -34.23 32.99 -10.33
N TYR A 15 -35.18 33.34 -9.47
CA TYR A 15 -35.75 32.42 -8.49
C TYR A 15 -37.26 32.35 -8.59
N ARG A 16 -37.76 31.11 -8.54
CA ARG A 16 -39.18 30.76 -8.35
C ARG A 16 -39.27 29.52 -7.47
N ALA A 17 -40.03 29.54 -6.39
CA ALA A 17 -40.32 28.37 -5.57
C ALA A 17 -41.17 27.37 -6.37
N THR A 18 -40.94 26.08 -6.11
CA THR A 18 -41.52 24.98 -6.91
C THR A 18 -42.68 24.27 -6.21
N LEU A 19 -42.83 24.44 -4.89
CA LEU A 19 -43.80 23.70 -4.06
C LEU A 19 -44.65 24.59 -3.14
N GLN A 20 -44.18 25.80 -2.84
CA GLN A 20 -44.88 26.82 -2.05
C GLN A 20 -44.94 28.11 -2.88
N GLY A 21 -45.90 28.98 -2.58
CA GLY A 21 -45.97 30.30 -3.21
C GLY A 21 -44.77 31.18 -2.85
N ASN A 22 -44.48 32.20 -3.66
CA ASN A 22 -43.25 33.01 -3.52
C ASN A 22 -43.37 34.21 -2.56
N ALA A 23 -44.51 34.37 -1.88
CA ALA A 23 -44.78 35.55 -1.03
C ALA A 23 -43.73 35.74 0.08
N TRP A 24 -43.20 34.64 0.62
CA TRP A 24 -42.20 34.64 1.70
C TRP A 24 -40.94 35.45 1.37
N ILE A 25 -40.56 35.55 0.09
CA ILE A 25 -39.35 36.29 -0.32
C ILE A 25 -39.49 37.77 -0.01
N MET A 26 -40.66 38.35 -0.29
CA MET A 26 -40.91 39.76 0.01
C MET A 26 -41.00 40.01 1.51
N ASP A 27 -41.53 39.06 2.27
CA ASP A 27 -41.61 39.19 3.73
C ASP A 27 -40.22 39.11 4.39
N GLU A 28 -39.32 38.27 3.88
CA GLU A 28 -37.91 38.24 4.33
C GLU A 28 -37.16 39.50 3.88
N LEU A 29 -37.33 39.96 2.63
CA LEU A 29 -36.71 41.19 2.16
C LEU A 29 -37.13 42.43 2.98
N LYS A 30 -38.38 42.50 3.46
CA LYS A 30 -38.83 43.56 4.38
C LYS A 30 -38.08 43.53 5.72
N LYS A 31 -37.60 42.37 6.16
CA LYS A 31 -36.79 42.21 7.37
C LYS A 31 -35.31 42.57 7.15
N GLY A 32 -34.89 42.72 5.89
CA GLY A 32 -33.59 43.27 5.51
C GLY A 32 -32.82 42.40 4.52
N GLU A 33 -33.02 41.08 4.54
CA GLU A 33 -32.38 40.15 3.62
C GLU A 33 -33.17 38.84 3.46
N VAL A 34 -32.91 38.12 2.39
CA VAL A 34 -33.51 36.81 2.10
C VAL A 34 -32.43 35.80 1.77
N GLU A 35 -32.50 34.62 2.39
CA GLU A 35 -31.64 33.49 2.07
C GLU A 35 -32.32 32.55 1.07
N ILE A 36 -31.68 32.34 -0.08
CA ILE A 36 -32.15 31.44 -1.12
C ILE A 36 -31.22 30.22 -1.17
N SER A 37 -31.82 29.03 -1.05
CA SER A 37 -31.13 27.75 -1.20
C SER A 37 -29.94 27.53 -0.26
N SER A 38 -29.93 28.19 0.89
CA SER A 38 -28.89 28.14 1.92
C SER A 38 -27.48 28.53 1.46
N ALA A 39 -27.40 29.30 0.36
CA ALA A 39 -26.13 29.68 -0.25
C ALA A 39 -26.11 31.09 -0.83
N PHE A 40 -27.28 31.74 -0.96
CA PHE A 40 -27.37 33.09 -1.49
C PHE A 40 -28.11 33.99 -0.52
N THR A 41 -27.52 35.12 -0.16
CA THR A 41 -28.13 36.12 0.74
C THR A 41 -28.30 37.44 0.00
N PHE A 42 -29.55 37.82 -0.26
CA PHE A 42 -29.88 39.03 -1.02
C PHE A 42 -30.54 40.08 -0.14
N ARG A 43 -30.20 41.35 -0.36
CA ARG A 43 -30.86 42.51 0.24
C ARG A 43 -31.86 43.13 -0.75
N PRO A 44 -32.78 43.99 -0.29
CA PRO A 44 -33.70 44.71 -1.18
C PRO A 44 -33.05 45.39 -2.38
N ASP A 45 -31.84 45.94 -2.20
CA ASP A 45 -31.09 46.62 -3.28
C ASP A 45 -30.51 45.68 -4.33
N ASP A 46 -30.43 44.37 -4.04
CA ASP A 46 -30.02 43.38 -5.03
C ASP A 46 -31.18 42.98 -5.97
N LEU A 47 -32.43 43.27 -5.58
CA LEU A 47 -33.62 42.94 -6.36
C LEU A 47 -33.75 43.92 -7.55
N LEU A 48 -33.75 43.38 -8.77
CA LEU A 48 -33.77 44.19 -9.98
C LEU A 48 -35.16 44.77 -10.31
N VAL A 49 -36.22 44.06 -9.94
CA VAL A 49 -37.61 44.43 -10.22
C VAL A 49 -38.46 44.05 -9.01
N LYS A 50 -39.21 45.02 -8.48
CA LYS A 50 -40.18 44.77 -7.40
C LYS A 50 -41.49 44.24 -8.01
N PRO A 51 -42.13 43.23 -7.40
CA PRO A 51 -43.43 42.74 -7.86
C PRO A 51 -44.52 43.80 -7.66
N THR A 52 -45.52 43.81 -8.54
CA THR A 52 -46.75 44.60 -8.35
C THR A 52 -47.62 43.96 -7.26
N GLN A 53 -48.63 44.70 -6.78
CA GLN A 53 -49.56 44.18 -5.78
C GLN A 53 -50.31 42.92 -6.29
N GLU A 54 -50.72 42.90 -7.55
CA GLU A 54 -51.37 41.74 -8.19
C GLU A 54 -50.43 40.53 -8.30
N GLU A 55 -49.15 40.75 -8.58
CA GLU A 55 -48.12 39.69 -8.63
C GLU A 55 -47.76 39.14 -7.25
N VAL A 56 -47.91 39.94 -6.19
CA VAL A 56 -47.77 39.50 -4.80
C VAL A 56 -48.99 38.68 -4.38
N GLU A 57 -50.19 39.06 -4.82
CA GLU A 57 -51.44 38.33 -4.54
C GLU A 57 -51.52 36.99 -5.31
N ASN A 58 -50.93 36.93 -6.51
CA ASN A 58 -50.77 35.70 -7.29
C ASN A 58 -49.31 35.20 -7.25
N ASP A 59 -48.89 34.79 -6.05
CA ASP A 59 -47.51 34.55 -5.67
C ASP A 59 -46.79 33.40 -6.40
N PHE A 60 -47.47 32.67 -7.28
CA PHE A 60 -46.88 31.63 -8.14
C PHE A 60 -46.37 32.17 -9.49
N LEU A 61 -46.78 33.37 -9.91
CA LEU A 61 -46.48 33.89 -11.26
C LEU A 61 -45.17 34.70 -11.33
N PHE A 62 -44.77 35.36 -10.25
CA PHE A 62 -43.61 36.24 -10.27
C PHE A 62 -42.27 35.49 -10.17
N THR A 63 -41.30 35.87 -11.00
CA THR A 63 -39.92 35.38 -10.92
C THR A 63 -39.02 36.48 -10.37
N TYR A 64 -38.47 36.25 -9.18
CA TYR A 64 -37.58 37.20 -8.53
C TYR A 64 -36.22 37.20 -9.23
N ARG A 65 -35.70 38.38 -9.54
CA ARG A 65 -34.43 38.56 -10.25
C ARG A 65 -33.46 39.33 -9.38
N PHE A 66 -32.42 38.67 -8.91
CA PHE A 66 -31.40 39.26 -8.07
C PHE A 66 -30.10 39.46 -8.85
N ARG A 67 -29.46 40.62 -8.69
CA ARG A 67 -28.12 40.86 -9.22
C ARG A 67 -27.11 40.06 -8.39
N LEU A 68 -26.68 38.92 -8.91
CA LEU A 68 -25.70 38.06 -8.25
C LEU A 68 -24.28 38.61 -8.44
N ALA A 69 -23.89 38.86 -9.69
CA ALA A 69 -22.52 39.26 -10.03
C ALA A 69 -22.47 40.49 -10.93
N VAL A 70 -21.41 41.28 -10.84
CA VAL A 70 -21.09 42.39 -11.75
C VAL A 70 -19.86 42.03 -12.57
N ALA A 71 -19.88 42.34 -13.86
CA ALA A 71 -18.74 42.10 -14.73
C ALA A 71 -17.60 43.07 -14.43
N SER A 72 -16.38 42.57 -14.19
CA SER A 72 -15.17 43.37 -14.00
C SER A 72 -13.93 42.64 -14.54
N SER A 73 -13.11 43.31 -15.35
CA SER A 73 -11.76 42.88 -15.76
C SER A 73 -11.60 41.39 -16.14
N GLY A 74 -12.51 40.84 -16.96
CA GLY A 74 -12.44 39.43 -17.40
C GLY A 74 -13.09 38.41 -16.45
N TYR A 75 -13.66 38.89 -15.34
CA TYR A 75 -14.34 38.12 -14.31
C TYR A 75 -15.78 38.60 -14.09
N TYR A 76 -16.57 37.75 -13.43
CA TYR A 76 -17.79 38.10 -12.74
C TYR A 76 -17.48 38.17 -11.25
N PHE A 77 -17.61 39.36 -10.68
CA PHE A 77 -17.40 39.65 -9.27
C PHE A 77 -18.70 39.45 -8.50
N ILE A 78 -18.67 38.57 -7.50
CA ILE A 78 -19.74 38.35 -6.54
C ILE A 78 -19.24 38.82 -5.18
N SER A 79 -19.97 39.75 -4.57
CA SER A 79 -19.67 40.18 -3.21
C SER A 79 -19.83 39.00 -2.24
N GLY A 80 -18.86 38.78 -1.35
CA GLY A 80 -18.85 37.69 -0.36
C GLY A 80 -20.13 37.64 0.46
N ARG A 81 -20.67 38.81 0.83
CA ARG A 81 -21.97 38.97 1.50
C ARG A 81 -23.10 38.19 0.80
N LYS A 82 -23.11 38.17 -0.54
CA LYS A 82 -24.16 37.47 -1.32
C LYS A 82 -24.07 35.96 -1.22
N LEU A 83 -22.95 35.42 -0.74
CA LEU A 83 -22.72 34.01 -0.51
C LEU A 83 -22.57 33.68 0.99
N ASP A 84 -22.79 34.68 1.85
CA ASP A 84 -22.63 34.62 3.31
C ASP A 84 -21.23 34.11 3.70
N ILE A 85 -20.22 34.80 3.17
CA ILE A 85 -18.78 34.63 3.43
C ILE A 85 -18.10 36.02 3.41
N GLU A 86 -16.92 36.12 4.03
CA GLU A 86 -16.14 37.37 4.04
C GLU A 86 -15.43 37.62 2.70
N GLN A 87 -14.96 36.55 2.05
CA GLN A 87 -14.19 36.64 0.80
C GLN A 87 -15.09 36.95 -0.39
N ASP A 88 -14.72 37.98 -1.15
CA ASP A 88 -15.32 38.21 -2.47
C ASP A 88 -14.90 37.11 -3.46
N VAL A 89 -15.78 36.82 -4.41
CA VAL A 89 -15.59 35.73 -5.38
C VAL A 89 -15.47 36.27 -6.79
N LEU A 90 -14.42 35.85 -7.50
CA LEU A 90 -14.20 36.15 -8.91
C LEU A 90 -14.28 34.88 -9.73
N ILE A 91 -15.25 34.80 -10.63
CA ILE A 91 -15.38 33.67 -11.56
C ILE A 91 -15.05 34.15 -12.97
N ALA A 92 -14.10 33.50 -13.64
CA ALA A 92 -13.70 33.87 -15.00
C ALA A 92 -14.91 33.87 -15.96
N LYS A 93 -14.97 34.85 -16.87
CA LYS A 93 -16.08 34.98 -17.82
C LYS A 93 -16.17 33.83 -18.82
N SER A 94 -15.08 33.10 -19.04
CA SER A 94 -14.98 31.99 -19.99
C SER A 94 -14.65 30.68 -19.28
N GLY A 95 -15.21 29.58 -19.76
CA GLY A 95 -14.87 28.22 -19.31
C GLY A 95 -15.71 27.69 -18.15
N VAL A 96 -16.58 28.51 -17.55
CA VAL A 96 -17.48 28.09 -16.46
C VAL A 96 -18.94 28.18 -16.89
N GLU A 97 -19.66 27.06 -16.81
CA GLU A 97 -21.10 27.00 -17.05
C GLU A 97 -21.89 27.37 -15.79
N TRP A 98 -22.66 28.46 -15.84
CA TRP A 98 -23.43 28.95 -14.69
C TRP A 98 -24.64 28.07 -14.41
N ARG A 99 -24.53 27.25 -13.37
CA ARG A 99 -25.57 26.33 -12.91
C ARG A 99 -25.59 26.27 -11.39
N ARG A 100 -26.73 25.86 -10.84
CA ARG A 100 -26.93 25.77 -9.38
C ARG A 100 -25.83 24.98 -8.66
N LYS A 101 -25.36 23.90 -9.29
CA LYS A 101 -24.33 23.00 -8.75
C LYS A 101 -22.95 23.65 -8.58
N LEU A 102 -22.69 24.83 -9.16
CA LEU A 102 -21.46 25.58 -8.87
C LEU A 102 -21.42 26.10 -7.44
N PHE A 103 -22.59 26.47 -6.90
CA PHE A 103 -22.71 27.13 -5.62
C PHE A 103 -23.23 26.19 -4.53
N VAL A 104 -24.11 25.25 -4.91
CA VAL A 104 -24.85 24.43 -3.95
C VAL A 104 -24.76 22.95 -4.31
N ALA A 105 -24.20 22.18 -3.38
CA ALA A 105 -24.14 20.73 -3.43
C ALA A 105 -25.39 20.07 -2.81
N GLU A 106 -25.39 18.74 -2.73
CA GLU A 106 -26.46 17.97 -2.09
C GLU A 106 -26.74 18.46 -0.66
N ARG A 107 -28.01 18.37 -0.21
CA ARG A 107 -28.50 18.89 1.08
C ARG A 107 -28.27 20.40 1.30
N ASN A 108 -28.32 21.18 0.21
CA ASN A 108 -28.15 22.63 0.22
C ASN A 108 -26.81 23.11 0.84
N ILE A 109 -25.77 22.30 0.75
CA ILE A 109 -24.44 22.68 1.24
C ILE A 109 -23.84 23.72 0.29
N SER A 110 -23.54 24.92 0.80
CA SER A 110 -22.80 25.94 0.04
C SER A 110 -21.35 25.52 -0.18
N ILE A 111 -20.95 25.42 -1.45
CA ILE A 111 -19.58 25.08 -1.89
C ILE A 111 -18.62 26.22 -1.49
N PHE A 112 -19.01 27.47 -1.72
CA PHE A 112 -18.17 28.62 -1.39
C PHE A 112 -17.98 28.80 0.12
N LYS A 113 -18.99 28.50 0.96
CA LYS A 113 -18.79 28.44 2.42
C LYS A 113 -17.77 27.38 2.85
N ARG A 114 -17.60 26.30 2.08
CA ARG A 114 -16.58 25.27 2.35
C ARG A 114 -15.19 25.71 1.91
N ILE A 115 -15.09 26.41 0.78
CA ILE A 115 -13.83 26.95 0.26
C ILE A 115 -13.34 28.11 1.14
N ALA A 116 -14.24 29.03 1.53
CA ALA A 116 -13.93 30.16 2.40
C ALA A 116 -13.27 29.77 3.72
N LYS A 117 -13.62 28.60 4.29
CA LYS A 117 -12.97 28.07 5.51
C LYS A 117 -11.49 27.72 5.35
N LEU A 118 -11.01 27.63 4.11
CA LEU A 118 -9.63 27.27 3.77
C LEU A 118 -8.80 28.49 3.36
N ILE A 119 -9.43 29.66 3.18
CA ILE A 119 -8.80 30.87 2.65
C ILE A 119 -8.86 31.98 3.72
N PRO A 120 -7.79 32.76 3.93
CA PRO A 120 -7.83 33.91 4.84
C PRO A 120 -8.95 34.90 4.49
N GLU A 121 -9.48 35.61 5.49
CA GLU A 121 -10.58 36.57 5.30
C GLU A 121 -10.22 37.76 4.41
N ALA A 122 -8.93 38.12 4.34
CA ALA A 122 -8.45 39.24 3.54
C ALA A 122 -8.22 38.92 2.05
N GLU A 123 -8.43 37.67 1.63
CA GLU A 123 -8.16 37.20 0.27
C GLU A 123 -9.44 36.96 -0.54
N GLU A 124 -9.32 36.94 -1.86
CA GLU A 124 -10.42 36.67 -2.79
C GLU A 124 -10.46 35.19 -3.19
N ILE A 125 -11.65 34.63 -3.41
CA ILE A 125 -11.79 33.30 -4.02
C ILE A 125 -11.83 33.48 -5.54
N ILE A 126 -10.76 33.09 -6.24
CA ILE A 126 -10.66 33.25 -7.71
C ILE A 126 -10.77 31.90 -8.40
N ILE A 127 -11.74 31.77 -9.31
CA ILE A 127 -11.98 30.58 -10.12
C ILE A 127 -11.65 30.88 -11.59
N GLY A 128 -10.57 30.27 -12.08
CA GLY A 128 -10.10 30.35 -13.45
C GLY A 128 -9.48 31.69 -13.86
N GLY A 129 -9.27 31.84 -15.17
CA GLY A 129 -8.64 33.02 -15.76
C GLY A 129 -7.11 32.93 -15.77
N LYS A 130 -6.43 34.07 -15.83
CA LYS A 130 -4.96 34.15 -16.01
C LYS A 130 -4.19 34.45 -14.72
N ARG A 131 -4.90 34.67 -13.61
CA ARG A 131 -4.32 34.96 -12.31
C ARG A 131 -3.58 33.73 -11.77
N GLU A 132 -2.37 33.91 -11.25
CA GLU A 132 -1.54 32.80 -10.73
C GLU A 132 -2.13 32.19 -9.45
N ASP A 133 -2.86 32.98 -8.66
CA ASP A 133 -3.57 32.58 -7.46
C ASP A 133 -4.98 32.01 -7.73
N ALA A 134 -5.35 31.84 -9.01
CA ALA A 134 -6.65 31.29 -9.36
C ALA A 134 -6.70 29.76 -9.24
N ILE A 135 -7.79 29.24 -8.67
CA ILE A 135 -8.13 27.82 -8.74
C ILE A 135 -8.45 27.49 -10.20
N PRO A 136 -7.73 26.55 -10.86
CA PRO A 136 -8.03 26.18 -12.24
C PRO A 136 -9.46 25.66 -12.39
N ILE A 137 -10.10 25.98 -13.52
CA ILE A 137 -11.50 25.59 -13.78
C ILE A 137 -11.68 24.08 -13.66
N GLU A 138 -10.77 23.30 -14.26
CA GLU A 138 -10.79 21.84 -14.20
C GLU A 138 -10.72 21.29 -12.77
N VAL A 139 -9.96 21.94 -11.88
CA VAL A 139 -9.85 21.56 -10.47
C VAL A 139 -11.12 21.90 -9.72
N PHE A 140 -11.72 23.07 -9.99
CA PHE A 140 -12.98 23.48 -9.38
C PHE A 140 -14.16 22.59 -9.85
N GLU A 141 -14.20 22.22 -11.14
CA GLU A 141 -15.19 21.29 -11.66
C GLU A 141 -15.00 19.87 -11.09
N ASP A 142 -13.77 19.41 -10.92
CA ASP A 142 -13.47 18.13 -10.26
C ASP A 142 -13.91 18.14 -8.78
N LEU A 143 -13.72 19.25 -8.05
CA LEU A 143 -14.25 19.43 -6.70
C LEU A 143 -15.78 19.26 -6.68
N ILE A 144 -16.49 19.92 -7.59
CA ILE A 144 -17.96 19.84 -7.69
C ILE A 144 -18.39 18.41 -8.00
N ALA A 145 -17.72 17.74 -8.94
CA ALA A 145 -18.00 16.35 -9.31
C ALA A 145 -17.69 15.35 -8.17
N ARG A 146 -16.73 15.69 -7.31
CA ARG A 146 -16.29 14.86 -6.18
C ARG A 146 -17.00 15.15 -4.87
N PHE A 147 -17.83 16.17 -4.81
CA PHE A 147 -18.60 16.46 -3.60
C PHE A 147 -19.46 15.24 -3.20
N PRO A 148 -19.52 14.88 -1.90
CA PRO A 148 -20.33 13.74 -1.45
C PRO A 148 -21.80 13.95 -1.83
N ASN A 149 -22.43 12.90 -2.35
CA ASN A 149 -23.87 12.92 -2.58
C ASN A 149 -24.64 12.49 -1.32
N THR A 150 -25.97 12.62 -1.34
CA THR A 150 -26.83 12.23 -0.22
C THR A 150 -26.58 10.78 0.22
N TYR A 151 -26.44 9.85 -0.73
CA TYR A 151 -26.16 8.44 -0.44
C TYR A 151 -24.80 8.24 0.26
N GLU A 152 -23.74 8.90 -0.20
CA GLU A 152 -22.41 8.83 0.43
C GLU A 152 -22.44 9.39 1.85
N MET A 153 -23.14 10.50 2.06
CA MET A 153 -23.29 11.12 3.38
C MET A 153 -24.04 10.20 4.36
N ASP A 154 -25.10 9.53 3.90
CA ASP A 154 -25.83 8.55 4.71
C ASP A 154 -24.96 7.35 5.08
N ARG A 155 -24.25 6.78 4.09
CA ARG A 155 -23.32 5.66 4.33
C ARG A 155 -22.21 6.01 5.32
N TYR A 156 -21.65 7.21 5.22
CA TYR A 156 -20.66 7.68 6.17
C TYR A 156 -21.23 7.79 7.58
N ALA A 157 -22.44 8.37 7.72
CA ALA A 157 -23.11 8.50 9.01
C ALA A 157 -23.42 7.13 9.63
N GLU A 158 -23.99 6.21 8.86
CA GLU A 158 -24.27 4.83 9.27
C GLU A 158 -22.99 4.12 9.73
N ALA A 159 -21.93 4.13 8.91
CA ALA A 159 -20.65 3.52 9.25
C ALA A 159 -20.02 4.15 10.51
N ARG A 160 -20.19 5.47 10.72
CA ARG A 160 -19.71 6.15 11.91
C ARG A 160 -20.45 5.70 13.17
N VAL A 161 -21.77 5.55 13.09
CA VAL A 161 -22.59 5.02 14.20
C VAL A 161 -22.21 3.58 14.51
N THR A 162 -22.09 2.72 13.48
CA THR A 162 -21.66 1.32 13.65
C THR A 162 -20.29 1.22 14.29
N ASN A 163 -19.32 2.08 13.94
CA ASN A 163 -18.00 2.07 14.58
C ASN A 163 -18.03 2.43 16.08
N ILE A 164 -19.00 3.22 16.53
CA ILE A 164 -19.10 3.66 17.94
C ILE A 164 -19.93 2.67 18.75
N ILE A 165 -21.03 2.17 18.18
CA ILE A 165 -22.04 1.39 18.91
C ILE A 165 -21.95 -0.11 18.60
N GLY A 166 -21.30 -0.52 17.50
CA GLY A 166 -21.20 -1.91 17.04
C GLY A 166 -20.41 -2.84 17.95
N GLU A 167 -19.64 -2.31 18.91
CA GLU A 167 -19.02 -3.10 19.98
C GLU A 167 -20.05 -3.56 21.05
N TYR A 168 -21.21 -2.89 21.12
CA TYR A 168 -22.26 -3.13 22.11
C TYR A 168 -23.50 -3.81 21.54
N ILE A 169 -23.70 -3.75 20.22
CA ILE A 169 -24.87 -4.31 19.52
C ILE A 169 -24.37 -4.95 18.23
N GLU A 170 -24.81 -6.18 17.95
CA GLU A 170 -24.56 -6.85 16.67
C GLU A 170 -25.49 -6.23 15.59
N PRO A 171 -24.95 -5.48 14.61
CA PRO A 171 -25.78 -4.85 13.60
C PRO A 171 -26.28 -5.90 12.57
N GLU A 172 -27.55 -5.81 12.17
CA GLU A 172 -28.12 -6.69 11.12
C GLU A 172 -27.42 -6.54 9.75
N ARG A 173 -26.66 -5.47 9.55
CA ARG A 173 -25.95 -5.16 8.31
C ARG A 173 -24.58 -4.58 8.61
N ASP A 174 -23.56 -5.00 7.84
CA ASP A 174 -22.24 -4.38 7.89
C ASP A 174 -22.24 -3.07 7.08
N PHE A 175 -22.54 -1.96 7.76
CA PHE A 175 -22.52 -0.63 7.16
C PHE A 175 -21.10 -0.14 6.85
N ARG A 176 -20.08 -0.68 7.54
CA ARG A 176 -18.68 -0.33 7.32
C ARG A 176 -18.20 -0.88 5.98
N GLU A 177 -18.41 -2.18 5.76
CA GLU A 177 -18.07 -2.83 4.49
C GLU A 177 -18.80 -2.16 3.31
N GLN A 178 -20.07 -1.80 3.49
CA GLN A 178 -20.85 -1.13 2.45
C GLN A 178 -20.31 0.27 2.10
N TYR A 179 -19.84 1.05 3.08
CA TYR A 179 -19.21 2.34 2.82
C TYR A 179 -17.84 2.20 2.15
N GLU A 180 -17.01 1.26 2.62
CA GLU A 180 -15.69 0.99 2.03
C GLU A 180 -15.81 0.48 0.58
N ALA A 181 -16.78 -0.41 0.31
CA ALA A 181 -17.09 -0.89 -1.04
C ALA A 181 -17.62 0.22 -1.97
N TYR A 182 -18.36 1.18 -1.42
CA TYR A 182 -18.80 2.35 -2.18
C TYR A 182 -17.61 3.28 -2.53
N LEU A 183 -16.73 3.55 -1.56
CA LEU A 183 -15.53 4.36 -1.78
C LEU A 183 -14.55 3.71 -2.76
N SER A 184 -14.37 2.39 -2.72
CA SER A 184 -13.47 1.67 -3.62
C SER A 184 -13.95 1.74 -5.08
N LYS A 185 -15.26 1.60 -5.31
CA LYS A 185 -15.90 1.80 -6.63
C LYS A 185 -15.75 3.24 -7.14
N ARG A 186 -15.71 4.24 -6.25
CA ARG A 186 -15.49 5.65 -6.62
C ARG A 186 -14.01 5.94 -6.89
N LYS A 187 -13.10 5.33 -6.11
CA LYS A 187 -11.63 5.46 -6.25
C LYS A 187 -11.07 4.74 -7.48
N SER A 188 -11.70 3.66 -7.96
CA SER A 188 -11.24 2.93 -9.16
C SER A 188 -11.32 3.74 -10.47
N ARG A 189 -11.92 4.94 -10.43
CA ARG A 189 -11.87 5.93 -11.52
C ARG A 189 -10.59 6.77 -11.54
N ARG A 190 -9.64 6.52 -10.63
CA ARG A 190 -8.30 7.13 -10.68
C ARG A 190 -7.45 6.46 -11.74
N SER A 191 -6.81 7.26 -12.57
CA SER A 191 -5.61 6.83 -13.29
C SER A 191 -4.47 6.72 -12.28
N ASP A 192 -4.32 5.56 -11.65
CA ASP A 192 -3.05 5.24 -11.00
C ASP A 192 -1.99 5.12 -12.09
N THR A 193 -0.81 5.73 -11.88
CA THR A 193 0.36 5.47 -12.72
C THR A 193 0.55 3.95 -12.77
N PRO A 194 0.46 3.31 -13.95
CA PRO A 194 0.51 1.86 -14.00
C PRO A 194 1.86 1.40 -13.47
N LEU A 195 1.86 0.52 -12.48
CA LEU A 195 3.06 -0.25 -12.18
C LEU A 195 3.48 -0.95 -13.48
N HIS A 196 4.72 -0.75 -13.93
CA HIS A 196 5.30 -1.43 -15.10
C HIS A 196 5.53 -2.92 -14.80
N ALA A 197 4.49 -3.61 -14.38
CA ALA A 197 4.57 -4.92 -13.77
C ALA A 197 5.03 -5.99 -14.78
N LYS A 198 4.84 -5.75 -16.08
CA LYS A 198 5.39 -6.61 -17.14
C LYS A 198 6.92 -6.51 -17.24
N GLU A 199 7.49 -5.32 -17.08
CA GLU A 199 8.94 -5.10 -17.09
C GLU A 199 9.56 -5.72 -15.85
N LEU A 200 8.99 -5.45 -14.67
CA LEU A 200 9.42 -6.05 -13.40
C LEU A 200 9.37 -7.60 -13.43
N LEU A 201 8.29 -8.19 -13.93
CA LEU A 201 8.19 -9.65 -14.09
C LEU A 201 9.25 -10.17 -15.07
N THR A 202 9.62 -9.40 -16.09
CA THR A 202 10.67 -9.81 -17.05
C THR A 202 12.02 -9.86 -16.37
N THR A 203 12.39 -8.81 -15.63
CA THR A 203 13.64 -8.76 -14.87
C THR A 203 13.72 -9.86 -13.82
N GLU A 204 12.62 -10.15 -13.10
CA GLU A 204 12.60 -11.24 -12.13
C GLU A 204 12.78 -12.62 -12.80
N ILE A 205 12.13 -12.85 -13.95
CA ILE A 205 12.30 -14.10 -14.72
C ILE A 205 13.77 -14.26 -15.13
N GLU A 206 14.39 -13.21 -15.70
CA GLU A 206 15.78 -13.24 -16.15
C GLU A 206 16.75 -13.52 -14.98
N LYS A 207 16.55 -12.84 -13.84
CA LYS A 207 17.33 -13.08 -12.61
C LYS A 207 17.26 -14.53 -12.17
N PHE A 208 16.05 -15.08 -11.99
CA PHE A 208 15.89 -16.45 -11.50
C PHE A 208 16.35 -17.50 -12.53
N GLN A 209 16.20 -17.23 -13.83
CA GLN A 209 16.74 -18.09 -14.90
C GLN A 209 18.26 -18.14 -14.82
N PHE A 210 18.91 -16.97 -14.75
CA PHE A 210 20.35 -16.87 -14.66
C PHE A 210 20.90 -17.62 -13.44
N VAL A 211 20.32 -17.39 -12.25
CA VAL A 211 20.77 -18.07 -11.02
C VAL A 211 20.57 -19.59 -11.12
N ARG A 212 19.41 -20.04 -11.60
CA ARG A 212 19.13 -21.47 -11.77
C ARG A 212 20.11 -22.12 -12.75
N ASP A 213 20.33 -21.50 -13.91
CA ASP A 213 21.19 -22.06 -14.95
C ASP A 213 22.66 -22.09 -14.51
N THR A 214 23.08 -21.07 -13.76
CA THR A 214 24.39 -21.03 -13.09
C THR A 214 24.54 -22.18 -12.08
N LEU A 215 23.55 -22.39 -11.20
CA LEU A 215 23.58 -23.49 -10.24
C LEU A 215 23.57 -24.86 -10.93
N LYS A 216 22.75 -25.04 -11.98
CA LYS A 216 22.74 -26.26 -12.81
C LYS A 216 24.10 -26.50 -13.46
N ALA A 217 24.74 -25.47 -14.00
CA ALA A 217 26.06 -25.57 -14.62
C ALA A 217 27.12 -25.96 -13.58
N TRP A 218 27.13 -25.33 -12.40
CA TRP A 218 28.09 -25.68 -11.36
C TRP A 218 27.92 -27.13 -10.86
N LEU A 219 26.69 -27.62 -10.73
CA LEU A 219 26.44 -29.02 -10.33
C LEU A 219 26.90 -30.03 -11.38
N LYS A 220 26.99 -29.63 -12.65
CA LYS A 220 27.54 -30.46 -13.74
C LYS A 220 29.07 -30.38 -13.86
N ALA A 221 29.68 -29.28 -13.42
CA ALA A 221 31.07 -28.93 -13.71
C ALA A 221 32.14 -29.73 -12.91
N GLY A 222 31.80 -30.88 -12.33
CA GLY A 222 32.76 -31.72 -11.61
C GLY A 222 33.22 -31.14 -10.26
N GLU A 223 34.27 -31.73 -9.68
CA GLU A 223 34.70 -31.50 -8.30
C GLU A 223 35.18 -30.06 -8.04
N LYS A 224 34.36 -29.29 -7.32
CA LYS A 224 34.82 -28.12 -6.56
C LYS A 224 35.13 -28.53 -5.11
N SER A 225 36.10 -27.84 -4.50
CA SER A 225 36.30 -27.93 -3.05
C SER A 225 35.08 -27.38 -2.29
N GLU A 226 34.94 -27.72 -1.00
CA GLU A 226 33.85 -27.21 -0.16
C GLU A 226 33.87 -25.68 -0.08
N ASP A 227 35.04 -25.07 0.11
CA ASP A 227 35.22 -23.60 0.14
C ASP A 227 34.79 -22.93 -1.17
N GLN A 228 35.19 -23.48 -2.32
CA GLN A 228 34.75 -22.97 -3.62
C GLN A 228 33.23 -23.09 -3.80
N TRP A 229 32.64 -24.17 -3.28
CA TRP A 229 31.20 -24.37 -3.32
C TRP A 229 30.45 -23.39 -2.43
N GLN A 230 30.94 -23.18 -1.21
CA GLN A 230 30.40 -22.22 -0.27
C GLN A 230 30.41 -20.81 -0.87
N LYS A 231 31.57 -20.32 -1.34
CA LYS A 231 31.67 -18.99 -1.98
C LYS A 231 30.73 -18.82 -3.16
N ALA A 232 30.65 -19.83 -4.03
CA ALA A 232 29.75 -19.79 -5.17
C ALA A 232 28.28 -19.66 -4.72
N LEU A 233 27.85 -20.47 -3.75
CA LEU A 233 26.48 -20.44 -3.25
C LEU A 233 26.15 -19.13 -2.53
N LEU A 234 27.08 -18.61 -1.73
CA LEU A 234 26.90 -17.35 -1.00
C LEU A 234 26.62 -16.17 -1.92
N SER A 235 27.23 -16.15 -3.11
CA SER A 235 27.00 -15.09 -4.09
C SER A 235 25.56 -15.04 -4.63
N ILE A 236 24.83 -16.16 -4.60
CA ILE A 236 23.47 -16.24 -5.13
C ILE A 236 22.39 -16.21 -4.04
N LEU A 237 22.74 -16.47 -2.77
CA LEU A 237 21.75 -16.57 -1.69
C LEU A 237 20.94 -15.27 -1.48
N PRO A 238 21.54 -14.07 -1.40
CA PRO A 238 20.76 -12.83 -1.32
C PRO A 238 19.87 -12.58 -2.55
N LEU A 239 20.25 -13.10 -3.72
CA LEU A 239 19.48 -12.93 -4.96
C LEU A 239 18.18 -13.77 -4.96
N ILE A 240 18.23 -14.95 -4.32
CA ILE A 240 17.10 -15.89 -4.28
C ILE A 240 16.31 -15.83 -2.96
N PHE A 241 16.92 -15.30 -1.91
CA PHE A 241 16.30 -15.03 -0.62
C PHE A 241 16.37 -13.51 -0.32
N PRO A 242 15.52 -12.69 -0.96
CA PRO A 242 15.62 -11.23 -0.93
C PRO A 242 15.43 -10.62 0.48
N LYS A 243 14.99 -11.40 1.46
CA LYS A 243 14.95 -10.96 2.86
C LYS A 243 16.35 -10.73 3.46
N TYR A 244 17.40 -11.32 2.90
CA TYR A 244 18.77 -11.18 3.39
C TYR A 244 19.49 -10.06 2.64
N VAL A 245 20.08 -9.13 3.40
CA VAL A 245 20.76 -7.93 2.87
C VAL A 245 22.27 -8.01 2.99
N ALA A 246 22.80 -8.93 3.82
CA ALA A 246 24.23 -9.15 3.94
C ALA A 246 24.56 -10.61 4.25
N VAL A 247 25.73 -11.04 3.78
CA VAL A 247 26.39 -12.29 4.14
C VAL A 247 27.62 -11.92 4.97
N ILE A 248 27.78 -12.53 6.14
CA ILE A 248 28.91 -12.27 7.04
C ILE A 248 29.61 -13.59 7.37
N GLU A 249 30.94 -13.56 7.37
CA GLU A 249 31.77 -14.74 7.60
C GLU A 249 32.49 -14.66 8.95
N LYS A 250 32.75 -15.81 9.57
CA LYS A 250 33.50 -15.93 10.83
C LYS A 250 32.87 -15.11 11.96
N VAL A 251 31.59 -15.33 12.23
CA VAL A 251 30.85 -14.60 13.28
C VAL A 251 31.33 -15.06 14.66
N PRO A 252 31.85 -14.16 15.51
CA PRO A 252 32.38 -14.54 16.81
C PRO A 252 31.25 -14.94 17.77
N ILE A 253 31.39 -16.09 18.41
CA ILE A 253 30.51 -16.58 19.47
C ILE A 253 31.32 -17.10 20.66
N ASP A 254 30.75 -16.97 21.85
CA ASP A 254 31.37 -17.49 23.08
C ASP A 254 30.70 -18.80 23.49
N ASP A 255 31.50 -19.87 23.59
CA ASP A 255 31.11 -21.14 24.16
C ASP A 255 31.55 -21.22 25.61
N ARG A 256 30.58 -21.05 26.51
CA ARG A 256 30.76 -21.13 27.97
C ARG A 256 30.24 -22.44 28.57
N TYR A 257 29.76 -23.35 27.73
CA TYR A 257 28.99 -24.52 28.15
C TYR A 257 29.75 -25.84 27.93
N THR A 258 30.59 -25.92 26.90
CA THR A 258 31.35 -27.16 26.60
C THR A 258 32.39 -27.49 27.67
N THR A 259 32.98 -26.48 28.33
CA THR A 259 33.93 -26.70 29.42
C THR A 259 33.56 -25.78 30.57
N PRO A 260 32.92 -26.32 31.64
CA PRO A 260 32.52 -25.52 32.79
C PRO A 260 33.67 -24.66 33.32
N GLY A 261 33.39 -23.37 33.55
CA GLY A 261 34.38 -22.41 34.06
C GLY A 261 35.39 -21.87 33.02
N LYS A 262 35.29 -22.26 31.74
CA LYS A 262 36.15 -21.72 30.67
C LYS A 262 35.31 -21.14 29.53
N VAL A 263 35.68 -19.95 29.06
CA VAL A 263 35.13 -19.36 27.84
C VAL A 263 36.00 -19.80 26.66
N ARG A 264 35.39 -20.49 25.69
CA ARG A 264 36.03 -20.79 24.40
C ARG A 264 35.45 -19.86 23.35
N HIS A 265 36.31 -19.11 22.66
CA HIS A 265 35.89 -18.35 21.50
C HIS A 265 35.77 -19.28 20.29
N ARG A 266 34.62 -19.28 19.66
CA ARG A 266 34.33 -20.02 18.43
C ARG A 266 33.88 -19.03 17.36
N GLU A 267 33.87 -19.51 16.13
CA GLU A 267 33.33 -18.77 15.00
C GLU A 267 32.27 -19.61 14.31
N ILE A 268 31.19 -18.93 13.89
CA ILE A 268 30.24 -19.47 12.93
C ILE A 268 30.81 -19.12 11.56
N ASP A 269 30.96 -20.11 10.70
CA ASP A 269 31.61 -19.93 9.41
C ASP A 269 30.88 -18.87 8.59
N ILE A 270 29.55 -18.96 8.52
CA ILE A 270 28.72 -18.09 7.72
C ILE A 270 27.40 -17.78 8.43
N ALA A 271 27.00 -16.51 8.41
CA ALA A 271 25.67 -16.07 8.79
C ALA A 271 25.10 -15.08 7.77
N LEU A 272 23.77 -14.95 7.78
CA LEU A 272 22.99 -14.07 6.94
C LEU A 272 22.31 -13.03 7.82
N VAL A 273 22.27 -11.78 7.36
CA VAL A 273 21.57 -10.69 8.07
C VAL A 273 20.35 -10.29 7.26
N ASP A 274 19.17 -10.34 7.88
CA ASP A 274 17.92 -9.95 7.24
C ASP A 274 17.72 -8.42 7.17
N VAL A 275 16.70 -7.99 6.42
CA VAL A 275 16.31 -6.58 6.27
C VAL A 275 16.05 -5.84 7.59
N ASN A 276 15.73 -6.57 8.66
CA ASN A 276 15.45 -6.03 10.00
C ASN A 276 16.68 -6.14 10.93
N GLY A 277 17.79 -6.68 10.44
CA GLY A 277 19.02 -6.87 11.18
C GLY A 277 19.10 -8.19 11.93
N ASN A 278 18.13 -9.10 11.81
CA ASN A 278 18.21 -10.39 12.49
C ASN A 278 19.24 -11.29 11.82
N ILE A 279 20.02 -12.00 12.64
CA ILE A 279 21.03 -12.95 12.17
C ILE A 279 20.46 -14.36 12.08
N ASP A 280 20.63 -14.99 10.92
CA ASP A 280 20.41 -16.43 10.69
C ASP A 280 21.75 -17.10 10.35
N VAL A 281 21.87 -18.39 10.62
CA VAL A 281 23.08 -19.18 10.36
C VAL A 281 22.90 -20.00 9.09
N ILE A 282 23.99 -20.25 8.37
CA ILE A 282 23.97 -21.19 7.25
C ILE A 282 25.12 -22.18 7.34
N GLU A 283 24.80 -23.46 7.17
CA GLU A 283 25.76 -24.56 7.08
C GLU A 283 25.65 -25.18 5.69
N ILE A 284 26.75 -25.15 4.93
CA ILE A 284 26.78 -25.65 3.54
C ILE A 284 27.80 -26.79 3.47
N LYS A 285 27.35 -27.95 2.99
CA LYS A 285 28.22 -29.09 2.62
C LYS A 285 28.16 -29.35 1.14
N LYS A 286 29.12 -30.13 0.63
CA LYS A 286 29.20 -30.47 -0.79
C LYS A 286 27.91 -31.14 -1.32
N PRO A 287 27.62 -30.98 -2.64
CA PRO A 287 26.51 -31.63 -3.31
C PRO A 287 26.80 -33.13 -3.58
N GLU A 288 27.04 -33.91 -2.54
CA GLU A 288 27.33 -35.34 -2.69
C GLU A 288 26.03 -36.18 -2.69
N ALA A 289 25.94 -37.17 -3.56
CA ALA A 289 24.80 -38.08 -3.61
C ALA A 289 24.91 -39.16 -2.51
N GLY A 290 23.79 -39.50 -1.88
CA GLY A 290 23.72 -40.61 -0.92
C GLY A 290 24.30 -40.31 0.46
N ILE A 291 24.62 -39.05 0.77
CA ILE A 291 25.13 -38.63 2.08
C ILE A 291 24.03 -38.27 3.09
N LEU A 292 22.75 -38.28 2.72
CA LEU A 292 21.68 -37.79 3.61
C LEU A 292 21.10 -38.91 4.50
N LEU A 293 20.77 -40.05 3.89
CA LEU A 293 20.17 -41.19 4.58
C LEU A 293 21.03 -42.45 4.40
N ARG A 294 20.96 -43.36 5.37
CA ARG A 294 21.57 -44.69 5.23
C ARG A 294 20.94 -45.47 4.07
N LYS A 295 21.74 -46.36 3.46
CA LYS A 295 21.27 -47.25 2.38
C LYS A 295 20.32 -48.33 2.91
N THR A 296 20.59 -48.85 4.11
CA THR A 296 19.77 -49.88 4.75
C THR A 296 18.87 -49.27 5.82
N PRO A 297 17.59 -49.67 5.88
CA PRO A 297 16.68 -49.20 6.91
C PRO A 297 17.06 -49.81 8.26
N TYR A 298 16.88 -49.04 9.32
CA TYR A 298 16.96 -49.51 10.70
C TYR A 298 15.55 -49.60 11.27
N ARG A 299 15.09 -50.82 11.59
CA ARG A 299 13.73 -51.09 12.07
C ARG A 299 12.65 -50.47 11.16
N GLY A 300 12.80 -50.65 9.86
CA GLY A 300 11.85 -50.15 8.85
C GLY A 300 12.01 -48.67 8.47
N ASN A 301 12.91 -47.91 9.09
CA ASN A 301 13.09 -46.48 8.80
C ASN A 301 14.48 -46.17 8.24
N TYR A 302 14.55 -45.29 7.26
CA TYR A 302 15.81 -44.75 6.75
C TYR A 302 16.29 -43.60 7.64
N VAL A 303 17.32 -43.88 8.43
CA VAL A 303 17.86 -42.92 9.38
C VAL A 303 18.92 -42.00 8.73
N PRO A 304 19.10 -40.76 9.24
CA PRO A 304 20.16 -39.88 8.82
C PRO A 304 21.55 -40.54 8.87
N THR A 305 22.42 -40.17 7.94
CA THR A 305 23.86 -40.48 8.05
C THR A 305 24.52 -39.64 9.15
N GLY A 306 25.80 -39.93 9.40
CA GLY A 306 26.65 -39.07 10.23
C GLY A 306 26.81 -37.65 9.66
N THR A 307 26.81 -37.49 8.33
CA THR A 307 26.95 -36.19 7.68
C THR A 307 25.71 -35.31 7.91
N LEU A 308 24.51 -35.84 7.66
CA LEU A 308 23.28 -35.09 7.91
C LEU A 308 23.09 -34.78 9.40
N SER A 309 23.28 -35.79 10.26
CA SER A 309 23.19 -35.61 11.72
C SER A 309 24.20 -34.58 12.23
N GLY A 310 25.45 -34.64 11.74
CA GLY A 310 26.53 -33.74 12.13
C GLY A 310 26.26 -32.29 11.70
N THR A 311 25.75 -32.11 10.48
CA THR A 311 25.38 -30.78 9.96
C THR A 311 24.25 -30.15 10.78
N ILE A 312 23.21 -30.93 11.10
CA ILE A 312 22.11 -30.48 11.97
C ILE A 312 22.65 -30.11 13.36
N MET A 313 23.45 -30.98 13.97
CA MET A 313 24.06 -30.74 15.27
C MET A 313 24.94 -29.48 15.29
N GLN A 314 25.68 -29.22 14.21
CA GLN A 314 26.51 -28.02 14.08
C GLN A 314 25.64 -26.76 14.03
N ALA A 315 24.59 -26.76 13.20
CA ALA A 315 23.63 -25.67 13.14
C ALA A 315 22.95 -25.44 14.50
N GLU A 316 22.48 -26.48 15.19
CA GLU A 316 21.87 -26.37 16.53
C GLU A 316 22.82 -25.74 17.55
N LYS A 317 24.10 -26.14 17.54
CA LYS A 317 25.12 -25.54 18.42
C LYS A 317 25.32 -24.05 18.13
N TYR A 318 25.33 -23.66 16.86
CA TYR A 318 25.45 -22.24 16.50
C TYR A 318 24.25 -21.43 16.96
N LEU A 319 23.02 -21.93 16.74
CA LEU A 319 21.80 -21.27 17.23
C LEU A 319 21.79 -21.14 18.76
N PHE A 320 22.20 -22.20 19.46
CA PHE A 320 22.31 -22.21 20.91
C PHE A 320 23.30 -21.14 21.41
N HIS A 321 24.51 -21.10 20.87
CA HIS A 321 25.54 -20.14 21.31
C HIS A 321 25.18 -18.69 20.96
N LEU A 322 24.63 -18.43 19.77
CA LEU A 322 24.11 -17.10 19.42
C LEU A 322 23.06 -16.65 20.43
N SER A 323 22.05 -17.49 20.69
CA SER A 323 20.93 -17.16 21.57
C SER A 323 21.36 -16.90 23.03
N LYS A 324 22.56 -17.36 23.42
CA LYS A 324 23.14 -17.09 24.75
C LYS A 324 24.09 -15.89 24.80
N GLY A 325 24.39 -15.27 23.65
CA GLY A 325 25.33 -14.14 23.56
C GLY A 325 24.78 -12.83 24.13
N GLY A 326 23.45 -12.60 24.03
CA GLY A 326 22.79 -11.39 24.52
C GLY A 326 23.25 -10.09 23.82
N PRO A 327 22.88 -8.91 24.37
CA PRO A 327 23.16 -7.62 23.75
C PRO A 327 24.64 -7.32 23.50
N ALA A 328 25.53 -7.84 24.35
CA ALA A 328 26.97 -7.66 24.17
C ALA A 328 27.50 -8.37 22.91
N ALA A 329 26.94 -9.54 22.57
CA ALA A 329 27.27 -10.23 21.33
C ALA A 329 26.73 -9.46 20.12
N GLU A 330 25.49 -8.95 20.19
CA GLU A 330 24.89 -8.12 19.13
C GLU A 330 25.75 -6.90 18.79
N GLU A 331 26.22 -6.17 19.81
CA GLU A 331 27.09 -5.01 19.63
C GLU A 331 28.44 -5.40 19.03
N LYS A 332 29.09 -6.45 19.56
CA LYS A 332 30.37 -6.96 19.05
C LYS A 332 30.28 -7.37 17.58
N ILE A 333 29.23 -8.10 17.22
CA ILE A 333 29.00 -8.57 15.85
C ILE A 333 28.68 -7.38 14.93
N THR A 334 27.82 -6.45 15.36
CA THR A 334 27.48 -5.23 14.62
C THR A 334 28.73 -4.40 14.31
N LEU A 335 29.60 -4.19 15.31
CA LEU A 335 30.84 -3.44 15.13
C LEU A 335 31.79 -4.12 14.16
N LYS A 336 31.96 -5.46 14.25
CA LYS A 336 32.82 -6.24 13.35
C LYS A 336 32.38 -6.12 11.89
N PHE A 337 31.06 -6.14 11.63
CA PHE A 337 30.52 -6.20 10.26
C PHE A 337 29.89 -4.91 9.76
N ARG A 338 30.01 -3.79 10.48
CA ARG A 338 29.39 -2.49 10.15
C ARG A 338 29.57 -2.04 8.69
N LYS A 339 30.73 -2.34 8.08
CA LYS A 339 31.04 -1.96 6.69
C LYS A 339 30.25 -2.76 5.64
N LEU A 340 29.70 -3.91 6.01
CA LEU A 340 28.91 -4.79 5.14
C LEU A 340 27.40 -4.56 5.31
N LEU A 341 26.98 -3.71 6.27
CA LEU A 341 25.58 -3.47 6.59
C LEU A 341 25.10 -2.14 5.99
N PRO A 342 23.81 -2.04 5.62
CA PRO A 342 23.19 -0.75 5.33
C PRO A 342 23.37 0.26 6.49
N PRO A 343 23.39 1.57 6.18
CA PRO A 343 23.49 2.61 7.21
C PRO A 343 22.44 2.42 8.30
N ASN A 344 22.87 2.55 9.56
CA ASN A 344 22.03 2.44 10.77
C ASN A 344 21.45 1.04 11.06
N LEU A 345 21.69 0.02 10.23
CA LEU A 345 21.28 -1.35 10.53
C LEU A 345 22.17 -1.94 11.64
N ARG A 346 21.54 -2.46 12.69
CA ARG A 346 22.22 -3.17 13.79
C ARG A 346 21.85 -4.63 13.75
N ILE A 347 22.82 -5.50 14.04
CA ILE A 347 22.59 -6.94 14.10
C ILE A 347 21.87 -7.28 15.40
N ARG A 348 20.83 -8.10 15.31
CA ARG A 348 20.03 -8.62 16.43
C ARG A 348 20.03 -10.13 16.43
N ILE A 349 20.05 -10.73 17.60
CA ILE A 349 19.93 -12.17 17.81
C ILE A 349 18.53 -12.44 18.37
N THR A 350 17.52 -12.32 17.50
CA THR A 350 16.12 -12.56 17.86
C THR A 350 15.63 -13.86 17.21
N ASN A 351 15.59 -14.94 17.99
CA ASN A 351 15.17 -16.28 17.54
C ASN A 351 15.85 -16.70 16.21
N PRO A 352 17.19 -16.77 16.19
CA PRO A 352 17.94 -17.05 14.97
C PRO A 352 17.54 -18.41 14.40
N LYS A 353 17.45 -18.50 13.07
CA LYS A 353 17.21 -19.75 12.35
C LYS A 353 18.46 -20.21 11.64
N ALA A 354 18.50 -21.49 11.27
CA ALA A 354 19.56 -22.04 10.45
C ALA A 354 19.05 -22.52 9.09
N MET A 355 19.92 -22.49 8.10
CA MET A 355 19.72 -23.13 6.81
C MET A 355 20.85 -24.13 6.59
N CYS A 356 20.50 -25.38 6.30
CA CYS A 356 21.45 -26.42 5.99
C CYS A 356 21.32 -26.78 4.51
N ILE A 357 22.33 -26.50 3.70
CA ILE A 357 22.34 -26.85 2.27
C ILE A 357 23.37 -27.95 2.05
N LEU A 358 22.89 -29.17 1.78
CA LEU A 358 23.76 -30.33 1.65
C LEU A 358 23.14 -31.45 0.82
N GLY A 359 24.03 -32.18 0.16
CA GLY A 359 23.71 -33.44 -0.51
C GLY A 359 22.76 -33.31 -1.70
N ARG A 360 22.59 -34.43 -2.40
CA ARG A 360 21.74 -34.54 -3.58
C ARG A 360 20.71 -35.64 -3.41
N ASP A 361 19.53 -35.39 -3.95
CA ASP A 361 18.47 -36.39 -4.11
C ASP A 361 18.31 -36.85 -5.57
N ARG A 362 19.09 -36.26 -6.50
CA ARG A 362 19.24 -36.76 -7.87
C ARG A 362 20.69 -37.06 -8.20
N LYS A 363 20.88 -38.09 -9.03
CA LYS A 363 22.14 -38.41 -9.70
C LYS A 363 22.35 -37.49 -10.89
N ASP A 364 23.57 -37.44 -11.41
CA ASP A 364 23.92 -36.59 -12.57
C ASP A 364 23.14 -36.95 -13.85
N ASN A 365 22.74 -38.22 -13.97
CA ASN A 365 21.88 -38.71 -15.05
C ASN A 365 20.38 -38.47 -14.81
N GLY A 366 20.02 -37.71 -13.77
CA GLY A 366 18.64 -37.32 -13.46
C GLY A 366 17.81 -38.37 -12.71
N HIS A 367 18.32 -39.59 -12.51
CA HIS A 367 17.63 -40.59 -11.71
C HIS A 367 17.64 -40.23 -10.22
N GLN A 368 16.58 -40.61 -9.51
CA GLN A 368 16.48 -40.39 -8.06
C GLN A 368 17.60 -41.15 -7.33
N VAL A 369 18.17 -40.50 -6.31
CA VAL A 369 19.10 -41.13 -5.35
C VAL A 369 18.32 -41.96 -4.34
N PHE A 370 17.15 -41.46 -3.94
CA PHE A 370 16.29 -42.06 -2.93
C PHE A 370 15.18 -42.88 -3.56
N ASN A 371 14.86 -44.01 -2.93
CA ASN A 371 13.59 -44.67 -3.18
C ASN A 371 12.45 -43.90 -2.48
N GLU A 372 11.20 -44.33 -2.68
CA GLU A 372 10.02 -43.67 -2.10
C GLU A 372 10.07 -43.62 -0.56
N GLY A 373 10.51 -44.69 0.10
CA GLY A 373 10.66 -44.74 1.55
C GLY A 373 11.70 -43.75 2.07
N GLN A 374 12.88 -43.69 1.44
CA GLN A 374 13.92 -42.71 1.75
C GLN A 374 13.43 -41.27 1.53
N SER A 375 12.66 -41.04 0.48
CA SER A 375 12.10 -39.71 0.19
C SER A 375 11.08 -39.29 1.25
N GLY A 376 10.23 -40.22 1.69
CA GLY A 376 9.27 -40.01 2.78
C GLY A 376 9.96 -39.70 4.11
N ASP A 377 10.94 -40.52 4.50
CA ASP A 377 11.68 -40.33 5.75
C ASP A 377 12.49 -39.03 5.76
N LEU A 378 13.10 -38.66 4.64
CA LEU A 378 13.81 -37.38 4.52
C LEU A 378 12.87 -36.19 4.73
N GLU A 379 11.65 -36.24 4.17
CA GLU A 379 10.64 -35.19 4.36
C GLU A 379 10.17 -35.10 5.82
N VAL A 380 9.99 -36.24 6.51
CA VAL A 380 9.70 -36.27 7.95
C VAL A 380 10.81 -35.59 8.75
N ILE A 381 12.08 -35.88 8.42
CA ILE A 381 13.24 -35.24 9.07
C ILE A 381 13.25 -33.73 8.82
N LYS A 382 13.05 -33.27 7.59
CA LYS A 382 12.97 -31.84 7.26
C LYS A 382 11.90 -31.14 8.09
N ARG A 383 10.69 -31.71 8.14
CA ARG A 383 9.56 -31.15 8.89
C ARG A 383 9.80 -31.12 10.40
N LYS A 384 10.48 -32.12 10.96
CA LYS A 384 10.86 -32.15 12.37
C LYS A 384 11.66 -30.90 12.79
N TYR A 385 12.54 -30.40 11.91
CA TYR A 385 13.40 -29.26 12.23
C TYR A 385 12.91 -27.92 11.67
N ALA A 386 11.87 -27.89 10.83
CA ALA A 386 11.45 -26.72 10.03
C ALA A 386 11.23 -25.41 10.82
N ASN A 387 10.90 -25.49 12.11
CA ASN A 387 10.75 -24.29 12.96
C ASN A 387 12.08 -23.56 13.19
N MET A 388 13.21 -24.28 13.23
CA MET A 388 14.53 -23.75 13.56
C MET A 388 15.55 -23.92 12.42
N ILE A 389 15.45 -24.98 11.62
CA ILE A 389 16.43 -25.34 10.59
C ILE A 389 15.70 -25.72 9.28
N ASP A 390 15.96 -24.99 8.20
CA ASP A 390 15.55 -25.40 6.84
C ASP A 390 16.63 -26.31 6.24
N ILE A 391 16.31 -27.58 6.03
CA ILE A 391 17.22 -28.58 5.44
C ILE A 391 16.89 -28.70 3.96
N ILE A 392 17.83 -28.30 3.10
CA ILE A 392 17.63 -28.14 1.65
C ILE A 392 18.68 -28.97 0.90
N THR A 393 18.26 -29.84 -0.02
CA THR A 393 19.20 -30.46 -0.98
C THR A 393 19.48 -29.49 -2.13
N TYR A 394 20.60 -29.66 -2.84
CA TYR A 394 20.86 -28.83 -4.02
C TYR A 394 19.79 -29.01 -5.11
N ASP A 395 19.21 -30.20 -5.20
CA ASP A 395 18.11 -30.49 -6.13
C ASP A 395 16.78 -29.87 -5.65
N ASP A 396 16.53 -29.75 -4.33
CA ASP A 396 15.41 -28.98 -3.77
C ASP A 396 15.53 -27.51 -4.15
N LEU A 397 16.72 -26.93 -4.00
CA LEU A 397 16.96 -25.53 -4.34
C LEU A 397 16.65 -25.27 -5.82
N LEU A 398 17.11 -26.15 -6.70
CA LEU A 398 16.77 -26.10 -8.13
C LEU A 398 15.27 -26.24 -8.39
N ARG A 399 14.58 -27.17 -7.71
CA ARG A 399 13.13 -27.33 -7.83
C ARG A 399 12.37 -26.09 -7.37
N ARG A 400 12.79 -25.47 -6.26
CA ARG A 400 12.22 -24.20 -5.77
C ARG A 400 12.37 -23.11 -6.84
N LEU A 401 13.55 -22.97 -7.45
CA LEU A 401 13.80 -22.01 -8.53
C LEU A 401 12.95 -22.28 -9.79
N ASP A 402 12.84 -23.54 -10.22
CA ASP A 402 12.02 -23.92 -11.36
C ASP A 402 10.52 -23.61 -11.11
N ASN A 403 10.02 -23.84 -9.89
CA ASN A 403 8.64 -23.51 -9.52
C ASN A 403 8.38 -21.99 -9.48
N ILE A 404 9.33 -21.21 -8.94
CA ILE A 404 9.26 -19.74 -8.95
C ILE A 404 9.19 -19.24 -10.40
N LEU A 405 10.05 -19.76 -11.28
CA LEU A 405 10.05 -19.41 -12.70
C LEU A 405 8.75 -19.77 -13.42
N ALA A 406 8.19 -20.96 -13.14
CA ALA A 406 6.90 -21.36 -13.70
C ALA A 406 5.79 -20.39 -13.27
N SER A 407 5.75 -20.01 -11.99
CA SER A 407 4.80 -19.03 -11.46
C SER A 407 4.96 -17.64 -12.10
N LEU A 408 6.19 -17.14 -12.21
CA LEU A 408 6.46 -15.82 -12.81
C LEU A 408 6.08 -15.80 -14.30
N LYS A 409 6.42 -16.85 -15.06
CA LYS A 409 6.04 -16.96 -16.47
C LYS A 409 4.52 -17.02 -16.66
N ARG A 410 3.81 -17.75 -15.79
CA ARG A 410 2.34 -17.80 -15.81
C ARG A 410 1.73 -16.43 -15.53
N ARG A 411 2.21 -15.70 -14.53
CA ARG A 411 1.78 -14.32 -14.23
C ARG A 411 2.06 -13.35 -15.37
N LYS A 412 3.22 -13.48 -16.04
CA LYS A 412 3.54 -12.66 -17.22
C LYS A 412 2.64 -12.97 -18.42
N ALA A 413 2.28 -14.24 -18.62
CA ALA A 413 1.42 -14.67 -19.73
C ALA A 413 -0.05 -14.26 -19.55
N ASN A 414 -0.57 -14.34 -18.33
CA ASN A 414 -1.97 -14.06 -18.03
C ASN A 414 -2.31 -12.56 -17.93
N GLY A 415 -1.32 -11.67 -17.99
CA GLY A 415 -1.50 -10.28 -17.58
C GLY A 415 -1.68 -10.17 -16.06
N LEU A 416 -1.38 -9.02 -15.46
CA LEU A 416 -1.73 -8.78 -14.06
C LEU A 416 -3.22 -8.45 -13.96
N ASP A 417 -4.08 -9.42 -14.22
CA ASP A 417 -5.47 -9.32 -13.81
C ASP A 417 -5.49 -9.48 -12.28
N ALA A 418 -5.91 -8.41 -11.60
CA ALA A 418 -5.98 -8.28 -10.15
C ALA A 418 -6.85 -9.37 -9.47
N THR A 419 -7.58 -10.16 -10.26
CA THR A 419 -8.39 -11.31 -9.85
C THR A 419 -7.63 -12.64 -9.76
N THR A 420 -6.33 -12.69 -10.09
CA THR A 420 -5.56 -13.94 -10.12
C THR A 420 -4.32 -13.99 -9.22
N LEU A 421 -4.13 -13.01 -8.34
CA LEU A 421 -3.05 -13.00 -7.35
C LEU A 421 -3.47 -13.62 -6.02
#